data_AF-W9GK79-F1
#
_entry.id   AF-W9GK79-F1
#
_cell.length_a   1.000
_cell.length_b   1.000
_cell.length_c   1.000
_cell.angle_alpha   90.00
_cell.angle_beta   90.00
_cell.angle_gamma   90.00
#
_symmetry.space_group_name_H-M   'P 1'
#
loop_
_entity.id
_entity.type
_entity.pdbx_description
1 polymer ?
#
loop_
_entity_poly.entity_id
_entity_poly.type
_entity_poly.pdbx_seq_one_letter_code
_entity_poly.pdbx_strand_id
1 'polypeptide(L)'
;MFAPVYEAASEQHPDVVFGKVDTEAEQALAAAARITSIPTLMAFRDGILVFSQPGALPAAALEQVITAVRELDMDDVRRQRAEQQSTAQTA
;
A
#
# COMPACT_ATOMS: atom_id res chain seq x y z
N MET A 1 -3.65 -17.71 5.25
CA MET A 1 -5.06 -17.28 5.26
C MET A 1 -5.33 -16.06 4.35
N PHE A 2 -4.37 -15.17 4.12
CA PHE A 2 -4.57 -13.97 3.27
C PHE A 2 -4.42 -14.22 1.76
N ALA A 3 -3.55 -15.13 1.34
CA ALA A 3 -3.28 -15.41 -0.07
C ALA A 3 -4.54 -15.58 -0.96
N PRO A 4 -5.54 -16.41 -0.61
CA PRO A 4 -6.74 -16.55 -1.44
C PRO A 4 -7.61 -15.29 -1.49
N VAL A 5 -7.59 -14.46 -0.43
CA VAL A 5 -8.29 -13.17 -0.41
C VAL A 5 -7.62 -12.19 -1.37
N TYR A 6 -6.29 -12.16 -1.36
CA TYR A 6 -5.50 -11.30 -2.25
C TYR A 6 -5.65 -11.71 -3.72
N GLU A 7 -5.64 -13.01 -4.01
CA GLU A 7 -5.85 -13.54 -5.36
C GLU A 7 -7.24 -13.22 -5.89
N ALA A 8 -8.29 -13.45 -5.10
CA ALA A 8 -9.66 -13.11 -5.50
C ALA A 8 -9.85 -11.60 -5.76
N ALA A 9 -9.23 -10.73 -4.95
CA ALA A 9 -9.25 -9.29 -5.20
C ALA A 9 -8.53 -8.93 -6.51
N SER A 10 -7.42 -9.59 -6.82
CA SER A 10 -6.68 -9.34 -8.07
C SER A 10 -7.47 -9.69 -9.32
N GLU A 11 -8.31 -10.74 -9.25
CA GLU A 11 -9.22 -11.11 -10.35
C GLU A 11 -10.38 -10.11 -10.52
N GLN A 12 -10.85 -9.51 -9.42
CA GLN A 12 -11.97 -8.55 -9.44
C GLN A 12 -11.56 -7.14 -9.88
N HIS A 13 -10.28 -6.78 -9.75
CA HIS A 13 -9.74 -5.47 -10.10
C HIS A 13 -8.63 -5.56 -11.15
N PRO A 14 -8.95 -5.92 -12.41
CA PRO A 14 -7.94 -6.11 -13.46
C PRO A 14 -7.22 -4.82 -13.87
N ASP A 15 -7.73 -3.66 -13.46
CA ASP A 15 -7.14 -2.34 -13.69
C ASP A 15 -6.13 -1.94 -12.60
N VAL A 16 -6.02 -2.72 -11.52
CA VAL A 16 -5.04 -2.52 -10.45
C VAL A 16 -3.94 -3.57 -10.57
N VAL A 17 -2.69 -3.15 -10.41
CA VAL A 17 -1.54 -4.06 -10.41
C VAL A 17 -1.35 -4.64 -9.02
N PHE A 18 -1.55 -5.94 -8.89
CA PHE A 18 -1.27 -6.69 -7.65
C PHE A 18 0.13 -7.29 -7.72
N GLY A 19 0.99 -6.89 -6.78
CA GLY A 19 2.37 -7.37 -6.65
C GLY A 19 2.60 -8.08 -5.33
N LYS A 20 3.21 -9.26 -5.39
CA LYS A 20 3.69 -9.99 -4.20
C LYS A 20 5.21 -9.90 -4.18
N VAL A 21 5.76 -9.50 -3.04
CA VAL A 21 7.20 -9.45 -2.81
C VAL A 21 7.54 -10.48 -1.74
N ASP A 22 8.50 -11.34 -2.05
CA ASP A 22 9.10 -12.23 -1.08
C ASP A 22 10.16 -11.46 -0.30
N THR A 23 9.89 -11.18 0.97
CA THR A 23 10.80 -10.42 1.84
C THR A 23 12.03 -11.22 2.25
N GLU A 24 12.00 -12.55 2.17
CA GLU A 24 13.15 -13.40 2.47
C GLU A 24 14.17 -13.35 1.32
N ALA A 25 13.67 -13.33 0.08
CA ALA A 25 14.49 -13.16 -1.12
C ALA A 25 14.93 -11.69 -1.33
N GLU A 26 14.03 -10.73 -1.12
CA GLU A 26 14.23 -9.30 -1.41
C GLU A 26 14.48 -8.47 -0.13
N GLN A 27 15.49 -8.84 0.64
CA GLN A 27 15.76 -8.25 1.97
C GLN A 27 16.02 -6.74 1.92
N ALA A 28 16.70 -6.26 0.88
CA ALA A 28 16.98 -4.83 0.71
C ALA A 28 15.68 -4.03 0.49
N LEU A 29 14.74 -4.58 -0.28
CA LEU A 29 13.43 -3.96 -0.51
C LEU A 29 12.58 -3.98 0.76
N ALA A 30 12.58 -5.10 1.48
CA ALA A 30 11.90 -5.22 2.76
C ALA A 30 12.44 -4.19 3.79
N ALA A 31 13.75 -4.00 3.84
CA ALA A 31 14.39 -3.00 4.69
C ALA A 31 14.02 -1.56 4.27
N ALA A 32 14.07 -1.26 2.97
CA ALA A 32 13.69 0.06 2.44
C ALA A 32 12.21 0.41 2.71
N ALA A 33 11.33 -0.59 2.59
CA ALA A 33 9.92 -0.47 2.91
C ALA A 33 9.62 -0.56 4.43
N ARG A 34 10.65 -0.75 5.27
CA ARG A 34 10.56 -0.88 6.74
C ARG A 34 9.59 -1.99 7.19
N ILE A 35 9.62 -3.12 6.50
CA ILE A 35 8.75 -4.25 6.81
C ILE A 35 9.23 -4.92 8.11
N THR A 36 8.41 -4.86 9.15
CA THR A 36 8.67 -5.46 10.47
C THR A 36 7.71 -6.60 10.81
N SER A 37 6.69 -6.83 9.99
CA SER A 37 5.67 -7.86 10.18
C SER A 37 5.19 -8.38 8.83
N ILE A 38 5.02 -9.69 8.72
CA ILE A 38 4.60 -10.35 7.48
C ILE A 38 3.25 -11.05 7.75
N PRO A 39 2.22 -10.83 6.91
CA PRO A 39 2.21 -9.96 5.73
C PRO A 39 2.10 -8.47 6.10
N THR A 40 2.57 -7.58 5.24
CA THR A 40 2.28 -6.13 5.27
C THR A 40 1.64 -5.75 3.94
N LEU A 41 0.51 -5.03 3.99
CA LEU A 41 -0.17 -4.52 2.81
C LEU A 41 0.28 -3.09 2.54
N MET A 42 0.64 -2.80 1.30
CA MET A 42 0.97 -1.46 0.83
C MET A 42 0.14 -1.17 -0.42
N ALA A 43 -0.37 0.05 -0.54
CA ALA A 43 -1.02 0.53 -1.76
C ALA A 43 -0.34 1.80 -2.26
N PHE A 44 -0.04 1.79 -3.55
CA PHE A 44 0.60 2.89 -4.24
C PHE A 44 -0.36 3.46 -5.28
N ARG A 45 -0.43 4.79 -5.37
CA ARG A 45 -1.18 5.50 -6.41
C ARG A 45 -0.31 6.61 -6.97
N ASP A 46 -0.17 6.65 -8.30
CA ASP A 46 0.77 7.54 -9.02
C ASP A 46 2.22 7.47 -8.47
N GLY A 47 2.67 6.29 -8.05
CA GLY A 47 3.99 6.09 -7.44
C GLY A 47 4.13 6.58 -5.99
N ILE A 48 3.04 7.10 -5.39
CA ILE A 48 3.02 7.55 -4.00
C ILE A 48 2.44 6.45 -3.12
N LEU A 49 3.14 6.12 -2.02
CA LEU A 49 2.61 5.26 -0.98
C LEU A 49 1.49 5.98 -0.23
N VAL A 50 0.25 5.51 -0.39
CA VAL A 50 -0.96 6.12 0.19
C VAL A 50 -1.58 5.26 1.29
N PHE A 51 -1.23 3.97 1.35
CA PHE A 51 -1.66 3.06 2.40
C PHE A 51 -0.53 2.11 2.76
N SER A 52 -0.29 1.88 4.04
CA SER A 52 0.66 0.89 4.53
C SER A 52 0.21 0.38 5.89
N GLN A 53 -0.13 -0.90 5.97
CA GLN A 53 -0.58 -1.51 7.22
C GLN A 53 0.00 -2.92 7.39
N PRO A 54 0.63 -3.22 8.54
CA PRO A 54 1.02 -4.58 8.87
C PRO A 54 -0.21 -5.44 9.18
N GLY A 55 -0.17 -6.70 8.75
CA GLY A 55 -1.21 -7.68 8.97
C GLY A 55 -2.04 -8.02 7.73
N ALA A 56 -2.71 -9.17 7.80
CA ALA A 56 -3.64 -9.63 6.79
C ALA A 56 -5.00 -8.96 6.98
N LEU A 57 -5.59 -8.46 5.90
CA LEU A 57 -6.96 -7.94 5.91
C LEU A 57 -7.96 -9.03 5.47
N PRO A 58 -9.16 -9.10 6.07
CA PRO A 58 -10.26 -9.87 5.50
C PRO A 58 -10.72 -9.23 4.18
N ALA A 59 -11.39 -10.01 3.33
CA ALA A 59 -11.79 -9.58 1.98
C ALA A 59 -12.56 -8.24 1.97
N ALA A 60 -13.54 -8.08 2.85
CA ALA A 60 -14.32 -6.84 2.94
C ALA A 60 -13.45 -5.62 3.29
N ALA A 61 -12.44 -5.78 4.15
CA ALA A 61 -11.55 -4.67 4.52
C ALA A 61 -10.53 -4.38 3.41
N LEU A 62 -10.01 -5.41 2.73
CA LEU A 62 -9.17 -5.21 1.56
C LEU A 62 -9.91 -4.41 0.48
N GLU A 63 -11.19 -4.72 0.29
CA GLU A 63 -12.00 -4.06 -0.73
C GLU A 63 -12.33 -2.59 -0.41
N GLN A 64 -12.53 -2.29 0.88
CA GLN A 64 -12.61 -0.91 1.35
C GLN A 64 -11.31 -0.15 1.09
N VAL A 65 -10.15 -0.77 1.30
CA VAL A 65 -8.85 -0.15 0.99
C VAL A 65 -8.72 0.12 -0.50
N ILE A 66 -9.05 -0.84 -1.36
CA ILE A 66 -9.00 -0.67 -2.82
C ILE A 66 -9.92 0.49 -3.24
N THR A 67 -11.15 0.53 -2.73
CA THR A 67 -12.11 1.61 -3.01
C THR A 67 -11.58 2.96 -2.53
N ALA A 68 -11.12 3.06 -1.28
CA ALA A 68 -10.58 4.30 -0.72
C ALA A 68 -9.36 4.80 -1.50
N VAL A 69 -8.47 3.89 -1.92
CA VAL A 69 -7.30 4.24 -2.73
C VAL A 69 -7.72 4.76 -4.11
N ARG A 70 -8.81 4.25 -4.70
CA ARG A 70 -9.35 4.74 -5.99
C ARG A 70 -10.04 6.10 -5.88
N GLU A 71 -10.73 6.35 -4.77
CA GLU A 71 -11.47 7.59 -4.53
C GLU A 71 -10.59 8.72 -3.99
N LEU A 72 -9.36 8.41 -3.57
CA LEU A 72 -8.41 9.38 -3.02
C LEU A 72 -8.20 10.58 -3.97
N ASP A 73 -8.26 11.79 -3.42
CA ASP A 73 -7.91 13.00 -4.16
C ASP A 73 -6.37 13.13 -4.21
N MET A 74 -5.78 12.83 -5.37
CA MET A 74 -4.33 12.86 -5.53
C MET A 74 -3.76 14.29 -5.54
N ASP A 75 -4.55 15.30 -5.88
CA ASP A 75 -4.11 16.69 -5.81
C ASP A 75 -3.98 17.13 -4.35
N ASP A 76 -4.91 16.71 -3.50
CA ASP A 76 -4.83 16.94 -2.06
C ASP A 76 -3.67 16.15 -1.43
N VAL A 77 -3.51 14.87 -1.77
CA VAL A 77 -2.38 14.04 -1.29
C VAL A 77 -1.04 14.66 -1.64
N ARG A 78 -0.85 15.13 -2.88
CA ARG A 78 0.40 15.77 -3.32
C ARG A 78 0.66 17.05 -2.53
N ARG A 79 -0.39 17.84 -2.25
CA ARG A 79 -0.30 19.08 -1.45
C ARG A 79 0.11 18.77 -0.02
N GLN A 80 -0.58 17.84 0.65
CA GLN A 80 -0.25 17.42 2.01
C GLN A 80 1.17 16.87 2.13
N ARG A 81 1.66 16.11 1.13
CA ARG A 81 3.05 15.61 1.14
C ARG A 81 4.07 16.73 0.97
N ALA A 82 3.83 17.69 0.08
CA ALA A 82 4.71 18.84 -0.08
C ALA A 82 4.81 19.64 1.24
N GLU A 83 3.68 19.81 1.93
CA GLU A 83 3.62 20.42 3.26
C GLU A 83 4.39 19.58 4.29
N GLN A 84 4.14 18.28 4.39
CA GLN A 84 4.85 17.39 5.32
C GLN A 84 6.37 17.32 5.09
N GLN A 85 6.80 17.34 3.83
CA GLN A 85 8.23 17.38 3.47
C GLN A 85 8.88 18.70 3.90
N SER A 86 8.16 19.82 3.79
CA SER A 86 8.66 21.12 4.24
C SER A 86 8.77 21.22 5.77
N THR A 87 7.84 20.61 6.53
CA THR A 87 7.89 20.59 7.99
C THR A 87 9.00 19.68 8.53
N ALA A 88 9.30 18.56 7.85
CA ALA A 88 10.35 17.62 8.25
C ALA A 88 11.78 18.13 7.96
N GLN A 89 11.94 19.16 7.12
CA GLN A 89 13.25 19.74 6.77
C GLN A 89 13.62 20.97 7.62
N THR A 90 12.73 21.40 8.53
CA THR A 90 12.91 22.61 9.36
C THR A 90 13.13 22.29 10.85
N ALA A 91 13.33 21.01 11.21
CA ALA A 91 13.62 20.55 12.57
C ALA A 91 15.01 19.92 12.64
#